data_AF-A0A256G4I8-F1
#
_entry.id   AF-A0A256G4I8-F1
#
_cell.length_a   1.000
_cell.length_b   1.000
_cell.length_c   1.000
_cell.angle_alpha   90.00
_cell.angle_beta   90.00
_cell.angle_gamma   90.00
#
_symmetry.space_group_name_H-M   'P 1'
#
loop_
_entity.id
_entity.type
_entity.pdbx_description
1 polymer ?
#
loop_
_entity_poly.entity_id
_entity_poly.type
_entity_poly.pdbx_seq_one_letter_code
_entity_poly.pdbx_strand_id
1 'polypeptide(L)'
;MEFAFPINSEMIVIPRNFALVASAPDGKTGKKWKAKYAAVGMNAFGILALADGMNEKGLTGGILYFPGFADYTDPSSAKSD
;
A
#
# COMPACT_ATOMS: atom_id res chain seq x y z
N MET A 1 0.02 10.82 -10.93
CA MET A 1 -0.65 9.50 -10.98
C MET A 1 -1.75 9.59 -12.01
N GLU A 2 -1.61 8.78 -13.05
CA GLU A 2 -2.31 8.94 -14.32
C GLU A 2 -3.41 7.88 -14.40
N PHE A 3 -4.64 8.29 -14.15
CA PHE A 3 -5.84 7.44 -14.30
C PHE A 3 -6.89 8.20 -15.10
N ALA A 4 -7.69 7.47 -15.88
CA ALA A 4 -8.77 8.06 -16.69
C ALA A 4 -9.96 8.58 -15.87
N PHE A 5 -9.92 8.42 -14.55
CA PHE A 5 -10.97 8.80 -13.61
C PHE A 5 -10.37 9.29 -12.27
N PRO A 6 -11.11 10.06 -11.47
CA PRO A 6 -10.63 10.53 -10.18
C PRO A 6 -10.36 9.36 -9.23
N ILE A 7 -9.16 9.35 -8.63
CA ILE A 7 -8.76 8.39 -7.61
C ILE A 7 -8.84 8.96 -6.19
N ASN A 8 -9.26 10.21 -6.04
CA ASN A 8 -9.46 10.92 -4.77
C ASN A 8 -8.25 10.80 -3.83
N SER A 9 -7.07 11.17 -4.34
CA SER A 9 -5.83 11.12 -3.57
C SER A 9 -5.79 12.20 -2.49
N GLU A 10 -5.41 11.78 -1.29
CA GLU A 10 -5.18 12.60 -0.12
C GLU A 10 -3.74 12.40 0.36
N MET A 11 -3.17 13.46 0.93
CA MET A 11 -1.90 13.34 1.64
C MET A 11 -2.15 12.66 2.98
N ILE A 12 -1.45 11.55 3.23
CA ILE A 12 -1.56 10.81 4.49
C ILE A 12 -0.19 10.68 5.17
N VAL A 13 -0.22 10.54 6.49
CA VAL A 13 0.96 10.28 7.31
C VAL A 13 0.76 8.96 8.04
N ILE A 14 1.74 8.07 7.90
CA ILE A 14 1.86 6.84 8.70
C ILE A 14 2.91 7.11 9.78
N PRO A 15 2.53 7.26 11.06
CA PRO A 15 3.50 7.51 12.13
C PRO A 15 4.27 6.24 12.52
N ARG A 16 5.38 6.40 13.25
CA ARG A 16 6.09 5.27 13.86
C ARG A 16 5.15 4.47 14.78
N ASN A 17 5.37 3.16 14.84
CA ASN A 17 4.61 2.19 15.62
C ASN A 17 3.12 2.07 15.23
N PHE A 18 2.67 2.74 14.16
CA PHE A 18 1.31 2.60 13.66
C PHE A 18 1.06 1.14 13.23
N ALA A 19 -0.06 0.58 13.66
CA ALA A 19 -0.45 -0.79 13.33
C ALA A 19 -1.02 -0.83 11.92
N LEU A 20 -0.34 -1.54 11.03
CA LEU A 20 -0.74 -1.77 9.65
C LEU A 20 -1.22 -3.20 9.48
N VAL A 21 -2.22 -3.36 8.64
CA VAL A 21 -2.85 -4.64 8.33
C VAL A 21 -3.02 -4.71 6.83
N ALA A 22 -2.41 -5.70 6.19
CA ALA A 22 -2.61 -5.94 4.77
C ALA A 22 -4.01 -6.53 4.51
N SER A 23 -4.59 -6.20 3.37
CA SER A 23 -5.74 -6.92 2.83
C SER A 23 -5.31 -8.27 2.27
N ALA A 24 -6.13 -9.30 2.48
CA ALA A 24 -6.03 -10.59 1.82
C ALA A 24 -7.32 -10.89 1.03
N PRO A 25 -7.29 -11.88 0.11
CA PRO A 25 -8.46 -12.31 -0.67
C PRO A 25 -9.68 -12.63 0.20
N ASP A 26 -10.87 -12.49 -0.36
CA ASP A 26 -12.17 -12.70 0.29
C ASP A 26 -12.42 -11.83 1.53
N GLY A 27 -11.80 -10.64 1.60
CA GLY A 27 -11.93 -9.74 2.74
C GLY A 27 -11.22 -10.22 4.00
N LYS A 28 -10.35 -11.24 3.88
CA LYS A 28 -9.54 -11.74 5.00
C LYS A 28 -8.48 -10.72 5.38
N THR A 29 -8.04 -10.83 6.63
CA THR A 29 -6.89 -10.06 7.11
C THR A 29 -5.59 -10.74 6.70
N GLY A 30 -4.70 -9.99 6.06
CA GLY A 30 -3.34 -10.42 5.76
C GLY A 30 -2.36 -10.13 6.89
N LYS A 31 -1.09 -9.98 6.51
CA LYS A 31 0.02 -9.70 7.43
C LYS A 31 -0.25 -8.46 8.27
N LYS A 32 0.11 -8.53 9.56
CA LYS A 32 0.06 -7.42 10.51
C LYS A 32 1.48 -7.00 10.87
N TRP A 33 1.76 -5.70 10.90
CA TRP A 33 3.04 -5.18 11.35
C TRP A 33 2.90 -3.79 11.96
N LYS A 34 3.94 -3.31 12.64
CA LYS A 34 4.05 -1.93 13.10
C LYS A 34 5.05 -1.18 12.23
N ALA A 35 4.72 0.03 11.82
CA ALA A 35 5.63 0.88 11.06
C ALA A 35 6.89 1.20 11.89
N LYS A 36 8.07 0.84 11.38
CA LYS A 36 9.35 1.17 12.05
C LYS A 36 9.72 2.65 11.88
N TYR A 37 9.43 3.21 10.71
CA TYR A 37 9.69 4.59 10.33
C TYR A 37 8.38 5.29 10.01
N ALA A 38 8.29 6.58 10.31
CA ALA A 38 7.22 7.41 9.82
C ALA A 38 7.36 7.62 8.30
N ALA A 39 6.24 7.69 7.59
CA ALA A 39 6.20 7.97 6.16
C ALA A 39 5.04 8.90 5.81
N VAL A 40 5.24 9.69 4.76
CA VAL A 40 4.24 10.61 4.21
C VAL A 40 4.18 10.44 2.70
N GLY A 41 3.00 10.64 2.13
CA GLY A 41 2.80 10.63 0.68
C GLY A 41 1.33 10.64 0.31
N MET A 42 1.05 10.43 -0.98
CA MET A 42 -0.32 10.40 -1.49
C MET A 42 -0.90 8.99 -1.41
N ASN A 43 -2.17 8.88 -1.03
CA ASN A 43 -2.94 7.65 -1.19
C ASN A 43 -3.68 7.63 -2.55
N ALA A 44 -4.45 6.57 -2.76
CA ALA A 44 -5.47 6.48 -3.80
C ALA A 44 -6.69 5.75 -3.20
N PHE A 45 -7.89 5.96 -3.75
CA PHE A 45 -9.10 5.20 -3.41
C PHE A 45 -9.48 5.21 -1.91
N GLY A 46 -9.01 6.19 -1.13
CA GLY A 46 -9.24 6.27 0.31
C GLY A 46 -8.59 5.15 1.12
N ILE A 47 -7.67 4.36 0.56
CA ILE A 47 -7.00 3.28 1.29
C ILE A 47 -5.82 3.81 2.09
N LEU A 48 -5.52 3.16 3.23
CA LEU A 48 -4.33 3.45 4.02
C LEU A 48 -3.09 2.78 3.41
N ALA A 49 -2.70 3.26 2.22
CA ALA A 49 -1.48 2.87 1.53
C ALA A 49 -0.93 4.08 0.77
N LEU A 50 0.39 4.15 0.66
CA LEU A 50 1.09 5.20 -0.08
C LEU A 50 1.29 4.75 -1.52
N ALA A 51 0.64 5.44 -2.46
CA ALA A 51 0.87 5.25 -3.89
C ALA A 51 2.20 5.90 -4.32
N ASP A 52 2.59 6.99 -3.66
CA ASP A 52 3.93 7.54 -3.66
C ASP A 52 4.27 8.04 -2.26
N GLY A 53 5.55 8.28 -1.99
CA GLY A 53 5.93 8.93 -0.75
C GLY A 53 7.41 8.80 -0.38
N MET A 54 7.68 9.25 0.83
CA MET A 54 9.01 9.22 1.44
C MET A 54 8.91 8.91 2.93
N ASN A 55 9.82 8.11 3.44
CA ASN A 55 9.97 7.93 4.89
C ASN A 55 10.92 8.95 5.51
N GLU A 56 10.90 9.07 6.83
CA GLU A 56 11.78 9.97 7.60
C GLU A 56 13.30 9.70 7.47
N LYS A 57 13.71 8.64 6.75
CA LYS A 57 15.10 8.30 6.44
C LYS A 57 15.46 8.59 4.98
N GLY A 58 14.57 9.23 4.23
CA GLY A 58 14.80 9.61 2.83
C GLY A 58 14.59 8.49 1.82
N LEU A 59 14.12 7.30 2.24
CA LEU A 59 13.72 6.27 1.28
C LEU A 59 12.42 6.73 0.61
N THR A 60 12.47 6.90 -0.71
CA THR A 60 11.34 7.28 -1.56
C THR A 60 10.86 6.08 -2.36
N GLY A 61 9.58 6.09 -2.72
CA GLY A 61 8.99 5.05 -3.56
C GLY A 61 7.73 5.53 -4.25
N GLY A 62 7.37 4.85 -5.33
CA GLY A 62 6.15 5.07 -6.09
C GLY A 62 5.64 3.76 -6.69
N ILE A 63 4.32 3.60 -6.68
CA ILE A 63 3.58 2.46 -7.23
C ILE A 63 2.96 2.94 -8.54
N LEU A 64 3.49 2.46 -9.66
CA LEU A 64 2.97 2.77 -11.00
C LEU A 64 2.13 1.61 -11.52
N TYR A 65 1.08 1.95 -12.26
CA TYR A 65 0.20 0.96 -12.85
C TYR A 65 0.94 0.18 -13.96
N PHE A 66 0.89 -1.14 -13.93
CA PHE A 66 1.61 -2.01 -14.87
C PHE A 66 0.66 -2.98 -15.62
N PRO A 67 -0.29 -2.43 -16.40
CA PRO A 67 -1.34 -3.21 -17.05
C PRO A 67 -0.76 -4.15 -18.11
N GLY A 68 -1.27 -5.38 -18.16
CA GLY A 68 -0.84 -6.39 -19.13
C GLY A 68 0.46 -7.12 -18.78
N PHE A 69 1.15 -6.74 -17.70
CA PHE A 69 2.41 -7.35 -17.28
C PHE A 69 2.47 -7.76 -15.81
N ALA A 70 1.79 -7.05 -14.91
CA ALA A 70 1.71 -7.46 -13.51
C ALA A 70 0.96 -8.78 -13.37
N ASP A 71 1.56 -9.73 -12.66
CA ASP A 71 0.95 -11.01 -12.30
C ASP A 71 1.14 -11.25 -10.79
N TYR A 72 0.19 -11.96 -10.18
CA TYR A 72 0.13 -12.18 -8.75
C TYR A 72 -0.05 -13.66 -8.45
N THR A 73 0.56 -14.14 -7.38
CA THR A 73 0.42 -15.53 -6.94
C THR A 73 -1.05 -15.87 -6.64
N ASP A 74 -1.49 -17.03 -7.12
CA ASP A 74 -2.84 -17.55 -6.84
C ASP A 74 -3.04 -17.68 -5.31
N PRO A 75 -4.04 -17.01 -4.73
CA PRO A 75 -4.36 -17.12 -3.31
C PRO A 75 -4.50 -18.55 -2.79
N SER A 76 -5.04 -19.46 -3.60
CA SER A 76 -5.24 -20.86 -3.22
C SER A 76 -3.93 -21.62 -3.04
N SER A 77 -2.83 -21.12 -3.62
CA SER A 77 -1.49 -21.69 -3.47
C SER A 77 -0.75 -21.19 -2.24
N ALA A 78 -1.28 -20.19 -1.54
CA ALA A 78 -0.67 -19.63 -0.35
C ALA A 78 -0.72 -20.64 0.82
N LYS A 79 0.44 -20.93 1.41
CA LYS A 79 0.52 -21.71 2.64
C LYS A 79 0.26 -20.79 3.83
N SER A 80 -0.61 -21.20 4.74
CA SER A 80 -0.75 -20.53 6.03
C SER A 80 0.51 -20.78 6.85
N ASP A 81 1.17 -19.70 7.30
CA ASP A 81 2.18 -19.76 8.35
C ASP A 81 1.55 -20.10 9.71
#